data_AF-A0A3M0JXF2-F1
#
_entry.id   AF-A0A3M0JXF2-F1
#
_cell.length_a   1.000
_cell.length_b   1.000
_cell.length_c   1.000
_cell.angle_alpha   90.00
_cell.angle_beta   90.00
_cell.angle_gamma   90.00
#
_symmetry.space_group_name_H-M   'P 1'
#
loop_
_entity.id
_entity.type
_entity.pdbx_description
1 polymer ?
#
loop_
_entity_poly.entity_id
_entity_poly.type
_entity_poly.pdbx_seq_one_letter_code
_entity_poly.pdbx_strand_id
1 'polypeptide(L)'
;MSFGRQRYVHVSVDTFSGAVYASAHTGEKSSDAMKHLIEAFSFLGIPKSIKTDNGPTYTSKEFRSFLQQWGVEHKTGIPCSPTGQAIVERTHQNLKRVLSQQHQSLKLETPQIQLSKALFTLNFLNCTFGYLNPPVVHHFRENCQLQLKAKPPVMVKDPATKETEGLHDLVTWGRGYACMSTPSGPKWVSAKWVKPFIPKSAKPSAEAPQVASAAWRRRKCGTLSF
;
A
#
# COMPACT_ATOMS: atom_id res chain seq x y z
N MET A 1 -24.85 5.47 -3.50
CA MET A 1 -24.69 4.62 -4.70
C MET A 1 -25.11 3.20 -4.38
N SER A 2 -25.97 2.59 -5.19
CA SER A 2 -26.31 1.18 -5.05
C SER A 2 -25.90 0.45 -6.32
N PHE A 3 -24.96 -0.48 -6.22
CA PHE A 3 -24.61 -1.40 -7.31
C PHE A 3 -25.66 -2.52 -7.47
N GLY A 4 -26.81 -2.40 -6.80
CA GLY A 4 -27.92 -3.33 -6.91
C GLY A 4 -27.49 -4.76 -6.62
N ARG A 5 -27.71 -5.65 -7.60
CA ARG A 5 -27.33 -7.07 -7.51
C ARG A 5 -25.81 -7.29 -7.48
N GLN A 6 -25.01 -6.33 -7.93
CA GLN A 6 -23.54 -6.42 -8.00
C GLN A 6 -22.84 -5.64 -6.88
N ARG A 7 -23.43 -5.65 -5.67
CA ARG A 7 -22.91 -4.92 -4.51
C ARG A 7 -21.60 -5.47 -3.95
N TYR A 8 -21.19 -6.67 -4.36
CA TYR A 8 -20.01 -7.34 -3.84
C TYR A 8 -18.78 -6.97 -4.68
N VAL A 9 -18.09 -5.91 -4.27
CA VAL A 9 -16.89 -5.43 -4.97
C VAL A 9 -15.67 -6.14 -4.38
N HIS A 10 -15.02 -6.96 -5.19
CA HIS A 10 -13.75 -7.59 -4.86
C HIS A 10 -12.62 -6.66 -5.29
N VAL A 11 -11.58 -6.52 -4.45
CA VAL A 11 -10.49 -5.56 -4.67
C VAL A 11 -9.14 -6.25 -4.44
N SER A 12 -8.24 -6.08 -5.40
CA SER A 12 -6.85 -6.49 -5.34
C SER A 12 -5.95 -5.26 -5.37
N VAL A 13 -4.89 -5.28 -4.58
CA VAL A 13 -3.94 -4.16 -4.47
C VAL A 13 -2.53 -4.70 -4.53
N ASP A 14 -1.73 -4.18 -5.46
CA ASP A 14 -0.29 -4.42 -5.45
C ASP A 14 0.35 -3.66 -4.28
N THR A 15 0.94 -4.40 -3.35
CA THR A 15 1.51 -3.81 -2.12
C THR A 15 2.75 -2.95 -2.37
N PHE A 16 3.44 -3.15 -3.50
CA PHE A 16 4.63 -2.40 -3.84
C PHE A 16 4.31 -1.04 -4.50
N SER A 17 3.58 -1.07 -5.61
CA SER A 17 3.24 0.15 -6.38
C SER A 17 2.00 0.87 -5.86
N GLY A 18 1.11 0.17 -5.14
CA GLY A 18 -0.21 0.67 -4.79
C GLY A 18 -1.21 0.65 -5.94
N ALA A 19 -0.91 0.01 -7.07
CA ALA A 19 -1.86 -0.20 -8.16
C ALA A 19 -3.04 -1.06 -7.69
N VAL A 20 -4.25 -0.70 -8.11
CA VAL A 20 -5.51 -1.28 -7.62
C VAL A 20 -6.29 -1.88 -8.78
N TYR A 21 -6.87 -3.05 -8.58
CA TYR A 21 -7.92 -3.57 -9.44
C TYR A 21 -9.16 -3.89 -8.62
N ALA A 22 -10.34 -3.64 -9.18
CA ALA A 22 -11.61 -3.94 -8.54
C ALA A 22 -12.64 -4.41 -9.55
N SER A 23 -13.51 -5.33 -9.13
CA SER A 23 -14.59 -5.86 -9.97
C SER A 23 -15.86 -6.05 -9.15
N ALA A 24 -17.01 -5.74 -9.73
CA ALA A 24 -18.31 -5.85 -9.06
C ALA A 24 -19.00 -7.19 -9.41
N HIS A 25 -19.30 -7.98 -8.38
CA HIS A 25 -19.86 -9.34 -8.48
C HIS A 25 -21.21 -9.46 -7.77
N THR A 26 -21.96 -10.51 -8.12
CA THR A 26 -23.26 -10.82 -7.50
C THR A 26 -23.17 -11.56 -6.17
N GLY A 27 -21.97 -11.96 -5.76
CA GLY A 27 -21.74 -12.70 -4.52
C GLY A 27 -20.27 -12.70 -4.08
N GLU A 28 -20.03 -13.44 -3.00
CA GLU A 28 -18.73 -13.62 -2.34
C GLU A 28 -18.27 -15.08 -2.39
N LYS A 29 -18.78 -15.87 -3.34
CA LYS A 29 -18.37 -17.29 -3.45
C LYS A 29 -16.92 -17.37 -3.93
N SER A 30 -16.26 -18.50 -3.68
CA SER A 30 -14.90 -18.74 -4.21
C SER A 30 -14.84 -18.58 -5.73
N SER A 31 -15.90 -18.93 -6.46
CA SER A 31 -16.00 -18.73 -7.91
C SER A 31 -16.03 -17.25 -8.31
N ASP A 32 -16.65 -16.38 -7.52
CA ASP A 32 -16.66 -14.93 -7.76
C ASP A 32 -15.26 -14.34 -7.48
N ALA A 33 -14.60 -14.79 -6.41
CA ALA A 33 -13.23 -14.40 -6.10
C ALA A 33 -12.23 -14.86 -7.18
N MET A 34 -12.38 -16.08 -7.71
CA MET A 34 -11.52 -16.56 -8.81
C MET A 34 -11.73 -15.75 -10.09
N LYS A 35 -12.98 -15.40 -10.44
CA LYS A 35 -13.25 -14.50 -11.59
C LYS A 35 -12.57 -13.14 -11.40
N HIS A 36 -12.70 -12.55 -10.22
CA HIS A 36 -11.98 -11.31 -9.87
C HIS A 36 -10.47 -11.44 -10.07
N LEU A 37 -9.87 -12.55 -9.61
CA LEU A 37 -8.43 -12.76 -9.75
C LEU A 37 -7.99 -12.92 -11.20
N ILE A 38 -8.77 -13.60 -12.04
CA ILE A 38 -8.46 -13.70 -13.49
C ILE A 38 -8.42 -12.30 -14.13
N GLU A 39 -9.41 -11.46 -13.82
CA GLU A 39 -9.45 -10.08 -14.30
C GLU A 39 -8.30 -9.25 -13.73
N ALA A 40 -7.99 -9.41 -12.44
CA ALA A 40 -6.88 -8.72 -11.78
C ALA A 40 -5.53 -9.13 -12.37
N PHE A 41 -5.30 -10.41 -12.65
CA PHE A 41 -4.08 -10.90 -13.28
C PHE A 41 -3.92 -10.38 -14.71
N SER A 42 -5.04 -10.19 -15.41
CA SER A 42 -5.02 -9.58 -16.74
C SER A 42 -4.62 -8.10 -16.67
N PHE A 43 -4.98 -7.38 -15.59
CA PHE A 43 -4.71 -5.95 -15.42
C PHE A 43 -3.38 -5.63 -14.73
N LEU A 44 -2.95 -6.43 -13.75
CA LEU A 44 -1.76 -6.22 -12.92
C LEU A 44 -0.65 -7.26 -13.16
N GLY A 45 -0.90 -8.26 -14.01
CA GLY A 45 -0.01 -9.42 -14.13
C GLY A 45 -0.17 -10.41 -12.98
N ILE A 46 0.57 -11.52 -13.08
CA ILE A 46 0.49 -12.64 -12.14
C ILE A 46 1.46 -12.38 -10.97
N PRO A 47 0.97 -12.27 -9.72
CA PRO A 47 1.84 -12.01 -8.57
C PRO A 47 2.55 -13.29 -8.12
N LYS A 48 3.67 -13.14 -7.40
CA LYS A 48 4.34 -14.28 -6.74
C LYS A 48 3.54 -14.85 -5.58
N SER A 49 2.86 -13.98 -4.84
CA SER A 49 2.08 -14.37 -3.66
C SER A 49 0.88 -13.46 -3.46
N ILE A 50 -0.23 -14.04 -3.00
CA ILE A 50 -1.44 -13.31 -2.63
C ILE A 50 -1.71 -13.50 -1.15
N LYS A 51 -2.09 -12.41 -0.49
CA LYS A 51 -2.55 -12.43 0.89
C LYS A 51 -4.04 -12.15 0.98
N THR A 52 -4.79 -13.06 1.59
CA THR A 52 -6.23 -12.89 1.88
C THR A 52 -6.50 -13.04 3.38
N ASP A 53 -7.73 -12.71 3.80
CA ASP A 53 -8.22 -13.12 5.10
C ASP A 53 -8.54 -14.63 5.15
N ASN A 54 -8.95 -15.12 6.33
CA ASN A 54 -9.37 -16.50 6.55
C ASN A 54 -10.86 -16.73 6.25
N GLY A 55 -11.49 -15.86 5.45
CA GLY A 55 -12.88 -16.01 5.06
C GLY A 55 -13.09 -17.33 4.31
N PRO A 56 -14.28 -17.94 4.44
CA PRO A 56 -14.59 -19.24 3.83
C PRO A 56 -14.42 -19.22 2.30
N THR A 57 -14.58 -18.05 1.68
CA THR A 57 -14.33 -17.79 0.26
C THR A 57 -12.91 -18.15 -0.18
N TYR A 58 -11.91 -17.91 0.67
CA TYR A 58 -10.49 -18.06 0.32
C TYR A 58 -9.86 -19.33 0.91
N THR A 59 -10.56 -20.05 1.79
CA THR A 59 -10.05 -21.28 2.41
C THR A 59 -10.49 -22.55 1.67
N SER A 60 -11.33 -22.44 0.65
CA SER A 60 -11.84 -23.57 -0.11
C SER A 60 -10.73 -24.31 -0.89
N LYS A 61 -10.92 -25.62 -1.09
CA LYS A 61 -9.99 -26.47 -1.87
C LYS A 61 -9.90 -26.01 -3.33
N GLU A 62 -11.00 -25.53 -3.88
CA GLU A 62 -11.08 -24.99 -5.25
C GLU A 62 -10.20 -23.76 -5.39
N PHE A 63 -10.31 -22.80 -4.46
CA PHE A 63 -9.52 -21.57 -4.47
C PHE A 63 -8.02 -21.85 -4.33
N ARG A 64 -7.65 -22.78 -3.43
CA ARG A 64 -6.25 -23.21 -3.26
C ARG A 64 -5.71 -23.87 -4.53
N SER A 65 -6.47 -24.78 -5.14
CA SER A 65 -6.09 -25.44 -6.40
C SER A 65 -5.91 -24.43 -7.54
N PHE A 66 -6.80 -23.44 -7.62
CA PHE A 66 -6.69 -22.35 -8.58
C PHE A 66 -5.37 -21.60 -8.41
N LEU A 67 -5.05 -21.09 -7.21
CA LEU A 67 -3.79 -20.37 -7.00
C LEU A 67 -2.56 -21.23 -7.28
N GLN A 68 -2.61 -22.52 -6.95
CA GLN A 68 -1.55 -23.47 -7.26
C GLN A 68 -1.34 -23.64 -8.77
N GLN A 69 -2.40 -23.72 -9.58
CA GLN A 69 -2.32 -23.81 -11.04
C GLN A 69 -1.67 -22.56 -11.65
N TRP A 70 -1.91 -21.39 -11.07
CA TRP A 70 -1.29 -20.13 -11.50
C TRP A 70 0.12 -19.92 -10.91
N GLY A 71 0.63 -20.86 -10.10
CA GLY A 71 1.95 -20.75 -9.47
C GLY A 71 2.03 -19.66 -8.39
N VAL A 72 0.90 -19.27 -7.81
CA VAL A 72 0.79 -18.19 -6.84
C VAL A 72 0.80 -18.74 -5.41
N GLU A 73 1.73 -18.26 -4.59
CA GLU A 73 1.78 -18.61 -3.16
C GLU A 73 0.62 -17.96 -2.40
N HIS A 74 -0.23 -18.77 -1.76
CA HIS A 74 -1.34 -18.25 -0.94
C HIS A 74 -0.90 -18.08 0.51
N LYS A 75 -0.91 -16.84 1.00
CA LYS A 75 -0.68 -16.51 2.41
C LYS A 75 -2.01 -16.12 3.04
N THR A 76 -2.44 -16.84 4.06
CA THR A 76 -3.55 -16.36 4.88
C THR A 76 -3.02 -15.46 5.98
N GLY A 77 -3.71 -14.35 6.24
CA GLY A 77 -3.39 -13.50 7.38
C GLY A 77 -3.65 -14.21 8.71
N ILE A 78 -2.98 -13.78 9.78
CA ILE A 78 -3.47 -14.03 11.14
C ILE A 78 -4.88 -13.41 11.22
N PRO A 79 -5.90 -14.11 11.74
CA PRO A 79 -7.22 -13.53 11.95
C PRO A 79 -7.10 -12.15 12.60
N CYS A 80 -7.74 -11.13 12.01
CA CYS A 80 -7.78 -9.76 12.53
C CYS A 80 -6.42 -9.03 12.68
N SER A 81 -5.40 -9.36 11.87
CA SER A 81 -4.16 -8.57 11.87
C SER A 81 -4.38 -7.18 11.24
N PRO A 82 -4.32 -6.08 12.01
CA PRO A 82 -4.70 -4.75 11.53
C PRO A 82 -3.78 -4.25 10.41
N THR A 83 -2.50 -4.60 10.47
CA THR A 83 -1.49 -4.14 9.50
C THR A 83 -1.66 -4.77 8.13
N GLY A 84 -2.09 -6.04 8.06
CA GLY A 84 -2.30 -6.74 6.79
C GLY A 84 -3.54 -6.28 6.04
N GLN A 85 -4.59 -5.90 6.76
CA GLN A 85 -5.87 -5.46 6.18
C GLN A 85 -5.94 -3.94 5.94
N ALA A 86 -5.14 -3.13 6.65
CA ALA A 86 -5.14 -1.68 6.53
C ALA A 86 -4.91 -1.15 5.10
N ILE A 87 -4.11 -1.85 4.28
CA ILE A 87 -3.88 -1.46 2.88
C ILE A 87 -5.18 -1.57 2.09
N VAL A 88 -5.86 -2.71 2.18
CA VAL A 88 -7.12 -2.97 1.48
C VAL A 88 -8.23 -2.06 2.01
N GLU A 89 -8.33 -1.87 3.34
CA GLU A 89 -9.30 -0.96 3.95
C GLU A 89 -9.14 0.47 3.48
N ARG A 90 -7.91 0.97 3.44
CA ARG A 90 -7.61 2.31 2.91
C ARG A 90 -7.97 2.41 1.43
N THR A 91 -7.70 1.36 0.66
CA THR A 91 -8.09 1.30 -0.74
C THR A 91 -9.60 1.32 -0.91
N HIS A 92 -10.35 0.58 -0.08
CA HIS A 92 -11.81 0.65 -0.06
C HIS A 92 -12.33 2.06 0.24
N GLN A 93 -11.74 2.76 1.21
CA GLN A 93 -12.11 4.14 1.51
C GLN A 93 -11.83 5.07 0.32
N ASN A 94 -10.67 4.95 -0.32
CA ASN A 94 -10.32 5.73 -1.51
C ASN A 94 -11.28 5.46 -2.67
N LEU A 95 -11.59 4.19 -2.93
CA LEU A 95 -12.51 3.79 -3.99
C LEU A 95 -13.91 4.34 -3.74
N LYS A 96 -14.44 4.21 -2.52
CA LYS A 96 -15.73 4.80 -2.12
C LYS A 96 -15.74 6.32 -2.30
N ARG A 97 -14.66 7.01 -1.95
CA ARG A 97 -14.53 8.46 -2.13
C ARG A 97 -14.60 8.84 -3.61
N VAL A 98 -13.82 8.19 -4.48
CA VAL A 98 -13.83 8.50 -5.92
C VAL A 98 -15.21 8.22 -6.52
N LEU A 99 -15.82 7.08 -6.19
CA LEU A 99 -17.17 6.74 -6.63
C LEU A 99 -18.19 7.79 -6.17
N SER A 100 -18.11 8.27 -4.92
CA SER A 100 -19.00 9.31 -4.41
C SER A 100 -18.85 10.64 -5.17
N GLN A 101 -17.63 11.03 -5.54
CA GLN A 101 -17.36 12.24 -6.31
C GLN A 101 -17.89 12.15 -7.74
N GLN A 102 -17.84 10.96 -8.35
CA GLN A 102 -18.33 10.72 -9.70
C GLN A 102 -19.86 10.51 -9.77
N HIS A 103 -20.55 10.39 -8.62
CA HIS A 103 -21.94 9.93 -8.57
C HIS A 103 -22.93 10.82 -9.32
N GLN A 104 -22.77 12.14 -9.20
CA GLN A 104 -23.71 13.08 -9.82
C GLN A 104 -23.64 13.00 -11.36
N SER A 105 -22.46 12.74 -11.91
CA SER A 105 -22.21 12.75 -13.35
C SER A 105 -22.45 11.38 -14.02
N LEU A 106 -22.45 10.29 -13.26
CA LEU A 106 -22.52 8.91 -13.79
C LEU A 106 -23.77 8.14 -13.36
N LYS A 107 -24.83 8.83 -12.96
CA LYS A 107 -26.04 8.22 -12.36
C LYS A 107 -26.75 7.20 -13.26
N LEU A 108 -26.59 7.31 -14.58
CA LEU A 108 -27.21 6.45 -15.60
C LEU A 108 -26.28 5.30 -16.06
N GLU A 109 -25.03 5.29 -15.64
CA GLU A 109 -24.02 4.34 -16.13
C GLU A 109 -24.07 3.02 -15.35
N THR A 110 -23.62 1.93 -15.98
CA THR A 110 -23.55 0.64 -15.30
C THR A 110 -22.53 0.66 -14.15
N PRO A 111 -22.69 -0.17 -13.10
CA PRO A 111 -21.72 -0.29 -12.02
C PRO A 111 -20.30 -0.57 -12.51
N GLN A 112 -20.15 -1.35 -13.59
CA GLN A 112 -18.88 -1.65 -14.24
C GLN A 112 -18.22 -0.38 -14.78
N ILE A 113 -18.97 0.45 -15.53
CA ILE A 113 -18.43 1.68 -16.12
C ILE A 113 -18.03 2.66 -15.02
N GLN A 114 -18.86 2.79 -13.98
CA GLN A 114 -18.52 3.62 -12.81
C GLN A 114 -17.23 3.15 -12.13
N LEU A 115 -17.09 1.83 -11.95
CA LEU A 115 -15.91 1.24 -11.34
C LEU A 115 -14.65 1.41 -12.21
N SER A 116 -14.75 1.18 -13.52
CA SER A 116 -13.65 1.38 -14.47
C SER A 116 -13.18 2.84 -14.49
N LYS A 117 -14.10 3.80 -14.48
CA LYS A 117 -13.77 5.24 -14.40
C LYS A 117 -13.08 5.57 -13.07
N ALA A 118 -13.54 4.99 -11.96
CA ALA A 118 -12.89 5.17 -10.66
C ALA A 118 -11.48 4.57 -10.61
N LEU A 119 -11.29 3.36 -11.13
CA LEU A 119 -9.99 2.69 -11.23
C LEU A 119 -9.02 3.47 -12.13
N PHE A 120 -9.51 4.04 -13.24
CA PHE A 120 -8.71 4.91 -14.08
C PHE A 120 -8.16 6.11 -13.30
N THR A 121 -9.02 6.79 -12.53
CA THR A 121 -8.59 7.89 -11.66
C THR A 121 -7.54 7.43 -10.63
N LEU A 122 -7.78 6.31 -9.95
CA LEU A 122 -6.88 5.80 -8.92
C LEU A 122 -5.50 5.40 -9.46
N ASN A 123 -5.45 4.75 -10.62
CA ASN A 123 -4.21 4.16 -11.14
C ASN A 123 -3.42 5.07 -12.08
N PHE A 124 -4.08 6.00 -12.78
CA PHE A 124 -3.47 6.80 -13.84
C PHE A 124 -3.44 8.30 -13.56
N LEU A 125 -4.37 8.83 -12.76
CA LEU A 125 -4.51 10.27 -12.55
C LEU A 125 -4.06 10.74 -11.16
N ASN A 126 -4.11 9.87 -10.15
CA ASN A 126 -3.69 10.24 -8.80
C ASN A 126 -2.17 10.24 -8.68
N CYS A 127 -1.62 11.41 -8.38
CA CYS A 127 -0.21 11.60 -8.03
C CYS A 127 -0.08 12.10 -6.59
N THR A 128 1.06 11.85 -5.95
CA THR A 128 1.34 12.40 -4.61
C THR A 128 2.41 13.48 -4.71
N PHE A 129 2.38 14.47 -3.83
CA PHE A 129 3.34 15.58 -3.84
C PHE A 129 4.82 15.13 -3.79
N GLY A 130 5.10 13.95 -3.21
CA GLY A 130 6.46 13.37 -3.17
C GLY A 130 6.77 12.37 -4.29
N TYR A 131 5.77 11.89 -5.03
CA TYR A 131 5.90 10.94 -6.14
C TYR A 131 4.91 11.33 -7.23
N LEU A 132 5.41 12.03 -8.24
CA LEU A 132 4.63 12.57 -9.35
C LEU A 132 4.15 11.50 -10.33
N ASN A 133 4.68 10.28 -10.26
CA ASN A 133 4.25 9.18 -11.10
C ASN A 133 3.03 8.48 -10.50
N PRO A 134 2.00 8.19 -11.30
CA PRO A 134 0.83 7.46 -10.84
C PRO A 134 1.18 5.98 -10.58
N PRO A 135 0.35 5.24 -9.80
CA PRO A 135 0.65 3.87 -9.39
C PRO A 135 0.99 2.91 -10.54
N VAL A 136 0.30 3.04 -11.68
CA VAL A 136 0.52 2.17 -12.85
C VAL A 136 1.94 2.28 -13.41
N VAL A 137 2.54 3.49 -13.37
CA VAL A 137 3.90 3.71 -13.85
C VAL A 137 4.89 3.01 -12.92
N HIS A 138 4.66 3.05 -11.61
CA HIS A 138 5.50 2.32 -10.65
C HIS A 138 5.37 0.80 -10.77
N HIS A 139 4.19 0.33 -11.17
CA HIS A 139 3.89 -1.09 -11.28
C HIS A 139 4.59 -1.75 -12.46
N PHE A 140 4.57 -1.11 -13.64
CA PHE A 140 5.13 -1.68 -14.88
C PHE A 140 6.51 -1.15 -15.26
N ARG A 141 7.04 -0.12 -14.59
CA ARG A 141 8.37 0.39 -14.91
C ARG A 141 9.42 -0.68 -14.61
N GLU A 142 10.27 -0.96 -15.60
CA GLU A 142 11.44 -1.82 -15.42
C GLU A 142 12.31 -1.31 -14.26
N ASN A 143 12.65 -2.21 -13.34
CA ASN A 143 13.28 -1.92 -12.05
C ASN A 143 14.71 -1.33 -12.12
N CYS A 144 15.20 -0.93 -13.29
CA CYS A 144 16.55 -0.43 -13.51
C CYS A 144 16.93 0.79 -12.64
N GLN A 145 15.95 1.49 -12.04
CA GLN A 145 16.16 2.66 -11.17
C GLN A 145 15.93 2.43 -9.67
N LEU A 146 15.53 1.23 -9.24
CA LEU A 146 15.56 0.88 -7.80
C LEU A 146 16.99 0.53 -7.38
N GLN A 147 17.94 1.39 -7.73
CA GLN A 147 19.21 1.44 -7.02
C GLN A 147 18.83 1.72 -5.57
N LEU A 148 19.00 0.73 -4.70
CA LEU A 148 18.94 0.91 -3.26
C LEU A 148 19.99 1.97 -2.94
N LYS A 149 19.60 3.25 -2.94
CA LYS A 149 20.47 4.32 -2.49
C LYS A 149 20.91 3.90 -1.10
N ALA A 150 22.22 3.76 -0.89
CA ALA A 150 22.76 3.37 0.40
C ALA A 150 22.16 4.29 1.47
N LYS A 151 21.31 3.71 2.32
CA LYS A 151 20.70 4.43 3.43
C LYS A 151 21.59 4.21 4.65
N PRO A 152 21.71 5.22 5.54
CA PRO A 152 22.46 5.04 6.76
C PRO A 152 21.90 3.86 7.54
N PRO A 153 22.77 3.03 8.14
CA PRO A 153 22.33 1.87 8.91
C PRO A 153 21.45 2.33 10.06
N VAL A 154 20.54 1.46 10.48
CA VAL A 154 19.57 1.75 11.54
C VAL A 154 19.75 0.84 12.73
N MET A 155 19.45 1.38 13.90
CA MET A 155 19.30 0.64 15.15
C MET A 155 17.82 0.39 15.38
N VAL A 156 17.48 -0.81 15.86
CA VAL A 156 16.11 -1.20 16.15
C VAL A 156 16.00 -1.55 17.63
N LYS A 157 15.03 -0.93 18.29
CA LYS A 157 14.71 -1.23 19.68
C LYS A 157 13.66 -2.34 19.73
N ASP A 158 13.99 -3.45 20.38
CA ASP A 158 13.03 -4.52 20.62
C ASP A 158 11.97 -4.02 21.64
N PRO A 159 10.67 -4.09 21.32
CA PRO A 159 9.62 -3.64 22.23
C PRO A 159 9.45 -4.52 23.48
N ALA A 160 9.80 -5.81 23.40
CA ALA A 160 9.69 -6.78 24.48
C ALA A 160 10.89 -6.72 25.43
N THR A 161 12.12 -6.71 24.90
CA THR A 161 13.34 -6.72 25.73
C THR A 161 13.84 -5.31 26.06
N LYS A 162 13.35 -4.27 25.36
CA LYS A 162 13.86 -2.89 25.37
C LYS A 162 15.33 -2.77 24.97
N GLU A 163 15.95 -3.85 24.52
CA GLU A 163 17.32 -3.85 24.02
C GLU A 163 17.37 -3.19 22.65
N THR A 164 18.52 -2.63 22.31
CA THR A 164 18.76 -2.02 21.00
C THR A 164 19.63 -2.97 20.20
N GLU A 165 19.04 -3.63 19.23
CA GLU A 165 19.76 -4.43 18.23
C GLU A 165 20.30 -3.51 17.12
N GLY A 166 21.54 -3.78 16.67
CA GLY A 166 22.38 -2.80 15.98
C GLY A 166 22.72 -3.10 14.52
N LEU A 167 22.92 -1.99 13.77
CA LEU A 167 23.49 -1.84 12.41
C LEU A 167 22.89 -2.74 11.34
N HIS A 168 21.61 -2.53 11.04
CA HIS A 168 20.98 -3.15 9.89
C HIS A 168 20.89 -2.18 8.71
N ASP A 169 21.12 -2.71 7.51
CA ASP A 169 20.97 -1.94 6.28
C ASP A 169 19.50 -1.59 6.04
N LEU A 170 19.21 -0.30 5.92
CA LEU A 170 17.86 0.19 5.69
C LEU A 170 17.48 0.05 4.21
N VAL A 171 16.48 -0.79 3.92
CA VAL A 171 15.93 -0.96 2.57
C VAL A 171 14.96 0.20 2.26
N THR A 172 13.94 0.38 3.09
CA THR A 172 12.97 1.48 2.93
C THR A 172 12.36 1.96 4.24
N TRP A 173 11.88 3.21 4.25
CA TRP A 173 11.22 3.83 5.40
C TRP A 173 10.08 4.70 4.90
N GLY A 174 8.87 4.46 5.40
CA GLY A 174 7.71 5.27 5.08
C GLY A 174 6.45 4.83 5.82
N ARG A 175 5.47 5.75 5.91
CA ARG A 175 4.12 5.47 6.43
C ARG A 175 4.10 4.76 7.80
N GLY A 176 5.05 5.08 8.68
CA GLY A 176 5.13 4.52 10.03
C GLY A 176 5.85 3.17 10.15
N TYR A 177 6.43 2.67 9.06
CA TYR A 177 7.21 1.42 9.03
C TYR A 177 8.58 1.61 8.36
N ALA A 178 9.50 0.74 8.71
CA ALA A 178 10.81 0.61 8.08
C ALA A 178 11.07 -0.86 7.73
N CYS A 179 11.70 -1.09 6.59
CA CYS A 179 12.16 -2.40 6.15
C CYS A 179 13.69 -2.39 6.17
N MET A 180 14.27 -3.39 6.82
CA MET A 180 15.71 -3.57 6.98
C MET A 180 16.13 -4.92 6.40
N SER A 181 17.36 -5.01 5.91
CA SER A 181 17.95 -6.27 5.45
C SER A 181 18.55 -7.02 6.65
N THR A 182 18.14 -8.26 6.87
CA THR A 182 18.76 -9.17 7.84
C THR A 182 19.30 -10.41 7.11
N PRO A 183 20.22 -11.20 7.72
CA PRO A 183 20.73 -12.42 7.08
C PRO A 183 19.62 -13.43 6.70
N SER A 184 18.49 -13.38 7.40
CA SER A 184 17.28 -14.18 7.12
C SER A 184 16.31 -13.56 6.09
N GLY A 185 16.63 -12.38 5.53
CA GLY A 185 15.80 -11.67 4.55
C GLY A 185 15.29 -10.30 5.03
N PRO A 186 14.36 -9.67 4.30
CA PRO A 186 13.82 -8.36 4.68
C PRO A 186 12.90 -8.45 5.90
N LYS A 187 13.16 -7.63 6.93
CA LYS A 187 12.36 -7.54 8.16
C LYS A 187 11.64 -6.19 8.22
N TRP A 188 10.33 -6.20 8.41
CA TRP A 188 9.52 -4.99 8.61
C TRP A 188 9.35 -4.69 10.09
N VAL A 189 9.62 -3.44 10.49
CA VAL A 189 9.51 -2.98 11.88
C VAL A 189 8.77 -1.63 11.91
N SER A 190 8.06 -1.35 13.00
CA SER A 190 7.44 -0.04 13.20
C SER A 190 8.51 1.04 13.31
N ALA A 191 8.36 2.12 12.55
CA ALA A 191 9.32 3.23 12.50
C ALA A 191 9.55 3.90 13.86
N LYS A 192 8.59 3.78 14.81
CA LYS A 192 8.74 4.31 16.18
C LYS A 192 9.87 3.64 16.97
N TRP A 193 10.25 2.43 16.58
CA TRP A 193 11.31 1.64 17.20
C TRP A 193 12.62 1.68 16.42
N VAL A 194 12.66 2.37 15.28
CA VAL A 194 13.83 2.45 14.42
C VAL A 194 14.48 3.82 14.58
N LYS A 195 15.81 3.85 14.69
CA LYS A 195 16.59 5.10 14.76
C LYS A 195 17.76 5.04 13.77
N PRO A 196 18.04 6.11 13.02
CA PRO A 196 19.28 6.21 12.23
C PRO A 196 20.49 6.07 13.16
N PHE A 197 21.47 5.28 12.73
CA PHE A 197 22.77 5.26 13.39
C PHE A 197 23.56 6.49 12.97
N ILE A 198 24.00 7.28 13.95
CA ILE A 198 24.86 8.44 13.75
C ILE A 198 26.22 8.11 14.39
N PRO A 199 27.31 7.98 13.60
CA PRO A 199 28.64 7.78 14.15
C PRO A 199 29.01 8.94 15.07
N LYS A 200 29.58 8.64 16.25
CA LYS A 200 29.94 9.63 17.28
C LYS A 200 31.06 10.63 16.86
N SER A 201 31.56 10.58 15.62
CA SER A 201 32.64 11.44 15.11
C SER A 201 32.21 12.50 14.09
N ALA A 202 30.92 12.64 13.76
CA ALA A 202 30.47 13.72 12.89
C ALA A 202 30.35 15.04 13.68
N LYS A 203 31.38 15.89 13.65
CA LYS A 203 31.22 17.31 13.98
C LYS A 203 30.05 17.86 13.14
N PRO A 204 29.12 18.65 13.71
CA PRO A 204 28.11 19.31 12.90
C PRO A 204 28.84 20.25 11.91
N SER A 205 28.71 19.99 10.61
CA SER A 205 29.06 20.97 9.60
C SER A 205 28.21 22.21 9.86
N ALA A 206 28.85 23.35 10.05
CA ALA A 206 28.24 24.64 10.34
C ALA A 206 26.94 24.85 9.55
N GLU A 207 25.87 25.20 10.26
CA GLU A 207 24.58 25.53 9.65
C GLU A 207 24.77 26.63 8.61
N ALA A 208 24.41 26.32 7.35
CA ALA A 208 24.23 27.35 6.34
C ALA A 208 23.03 28.25 6.74
N PRO A 209 23.10 29.59 6.62
CA PRO A 209 22.17 30.52 7.29
C PRO A 209 20.71 30.54 6.77
N GLN A 210 20.26 29.55 5.98
CA GLN A 210 18.98 29.65 5.26
C GLN A 210 17.80 28.91 5.91
N VAL A 211 18.02 28.04 6.91
CA VAL A 211 16.93 27.22 7.50
C VAL A 211 16.25 27.89 8.71
N ALA A 212 16.87 28.92 9.32
CA ALA A 212 16.28 29.65 10.44
C ALA A 212 15.04 30.50 10.05
N SER A 213 14.92 30.92 8.78
CA SER A 213 13.81 31.77 8.31
C SER A 213 12.47 31.03 8.19
N ALA A 214 12.50 29.72 7.89
CA ALA A 214 11.27 28.94 7.68
C ALA A 214 10.58 28.52 8.99
N ALA A 215 11.35 28.33 10.07
CA ALA A 215 10.83 27.94 11.38
C ALA A 215 10.15 29.11 12.12
N TRP A 216 10.50 30.36 11.79
CA TRP A 216 9.90 31.55 12.41
C TRP A 216 8.51 31.88 11.84
N ARG A 217 8.25 31.58 10.56
CA ARG A 217 6.96 31.86 9.92
C ARG A 217 5.79 30.96 10.36
N ARG A 218 6.05 29.79 10.96
CA ARG A 218 4.97 28.90 11.45
C ARG A 218 4.43 29.23 12.84
N ARG A 219 5.07 30.14 13.60
CA ARG A 219 4.62 30.48 14.97
C ARG A 219 3.67 31.67 15.06
N LYS A 220 3.34 32.34 13.94
CA LYS A 220 2.50 33.57 13.95
C LYS A 220 1.15 33.47 13.25
N CYS A 221 0.70 32.28 12.85
CA CYS A 221 -0.67 32.09 12.35
C CYS A 221 -1.51 31.33 13.40
N GLY A 222 -1.69 31.99 14.53
CA GLY A 222 -2.79 31.73 15.47
C GLY A 222 -3.58 33.03 15.58
N THR A 223 -4.90 32.91 15.67
CA THR A 223 -5.93 33.98 15.74
C THR A 223 -6.08 34.85 14.50
N LEU A 224 -7.12 34.56 13.72
CA LEU A 224 -8.08 35.57 13.25
C LEU A 224 -9.45 34.90 13.17
N SER A 225 -10.29 35.23 14.14
CA SER A 225 -11.73 35.01 14.15
C SER A 225 -12.36 36.01 13.19
N PHE A 226 -13.25 35.55 12.30
CA PHE A 226 -14.57 36.10 11.99
C PHE A 226 -15.37 34.98 11.32
#